data_AF-A0A061AHS2-F1
#
_entry.id   AF-A0A061AHS2-F1
#
_cell.length_a   1.000
_cell.length_b   1.000
_cell.length_c   1.000
_cell.angle_alpha   90.00
_cell.angle_beta   90.00
_cell.angle_gamma   90.00
#
_symmetry.space_group_name_H-M   'P 1'
#
loop_
_entity.id
_entity.type
_entity.pdbx_description
1 polymer ?
#
loop_
_entity_poly.entity_id
_entity_poly.type
_entity_poly.pdbx_seq_one_letter_code
_entity_poly.pdbx_strand_id
1 'polypeptide(L)'
;MFEYVSKTKYSPVRSELEDIIKNVQDELRGEITFRFDLIGSGSKKLITQEKGSNKGFDFDYNLVLQQGAFDFTAKEIRDKFMEAFNKALKGTK
;
A
#
# COMPACT_ATOMS: atom_id res chain seq x y z
N MET A 1 12.42 21.51 -8.37
CA MET A 1 11.07 22.01 -8.69
C MET A 1 10.15 20.81 -8.77
N PHE A 2 8.94 20.85 -8.20
CA PHE A 2 8.01 19.72 -8.26
C PHE A 2 6.97 19.96 -9.35
N GLU A 3 6.59 18.90 -10.07
CA GLU A 3 5.58 18.93 -11.13
C GLU A 3 4.36 18.08 -10.73
N TYR A 4 3.19 18.55 -11.11
CA TYR A 4 1.96 17.76 -11.01
C TYR A 4 1.97 16.64 -12.04
N VAL A 5 1.68 15.42 -11.60
CA VAL A 5 1.64 14.24 -12.48
C VAL A 5 0.20 13.92 -12.85
N SER A 6 -0.06 13.74 -14.15
CA SER A 6 -1.38 13.32 -14.63
C SER A 6 -1.76 11.94 -14.09
N LYS A 7 -3.05 11.74 -13.78
CA LYS A 7 -3.59 10.46 -13.30
C LYS A 7 -3.18 9.26 -14.17
N THR A 8 -3.16 9.46 -15.48
CA THR A 8 -2.78 8.43 -16.45
C THR A 8 -1.37 7.87 -16.25
N LYS A 9 -0.42 8.66 -15.73
CA LYS A 9 0.97 8.22 -15.52
C LYS A 9 1.14 7.37 -14.26
N TYR A 10 0.49 7.75 -13.16
CA TYR A 10 0.67 7.03 -11.89
C TYR A 10 -0.37 5.93 -11.66
N SER A 11 -1.50 5.94 -12.38
CA SER A 11 -2.58 4.97 -12.18
C SER A 11 -2.16 3.50 -12.37
N PRO A 12 -1.30 3.13 -13.34
CA PRO A 12 -0.85 1.74 -13.46
C PRO A 12 -0.05 1.28 -12.22
N VAL A 13 0.87 2.12 -11.75
CA VAL A 13 1.67 1.85 -10.54
C VAL A 13 0.78 1.73 -9.31
N ARG A 14 -0.21 2.62 -9.18
CA ARG A 14 -1.20 2.55 -8.10
C ARG A 14 -1.96 1.22 -8.11
N SER A 15 -2.40 0.77 -9.30
CA SER A 15 -3.14 -0.49 -9.42
C SER A 15 -2.30 -1.68 -8.96
N GLU A 16 -1.04 -1.73 -9.36
CA GLU A 16 -0.11 -2.78 -8.95
C GLU A 16 0.10 -2.80 -7.43
N LEU A 17 0.27 -1.62 -6.81
CA LEU A 17 0.36 -1.50 -5.34
C LEU A 17 -0.91 -1.97 -4.64
N GLU A 18 -2.09 -1.57 -5.13
CA GLU A 18 -3.37 -2.01 -4.54
C GLU A 18 -3.60 -3.51 -4.72
N ASP A 19 -3.12 -4.12 -5.81
CA ASP A 19 -3.18 -5.58 -6.01
C ASP A 19 -2.24 -6.33 -5.06
N ILE A 20 -1.05 -5.80 -4.77
CA ILE A 20 -0.17 -6.33 -3.71
C ILE A 20 -0.88 -6.27 -2.35
N ILE A 21 -1.53 -5.15 -2.02
CA ILE A 21 -2.26 -5.02 -0.74
C ILE A 21 -3.42 -6.02 -0.66
N LYS A 22 -4.14 -6.28 -1.76
CA LYS A 22 -5.20 -7.30 -1.80
C LYS A 22 -4.65 -8.72 -1.58
N ASN A 23 -3.49 -9.04 -2.18
CA ASN A 23 -2.84 -10.33 -1.93
C ASN A 23 -2.45 -10.49 -0.44
N VAL A 24 -2.04 -9.41 0.23
CA VAL A 24 -1.82 -9.41 1.68
C VAL A 24 -3.13 -9.64 2.46
N GLN A 25 -4.25 -9.05 2.02
CA GLN A 25 -5.56 -9.33 2.61
C GLN A 25 -5.95 -10.81 2.46
N ASP A 26 -5.67 -11.43 1.30
CA ASP A 26 -5.93 -12.86 1.08
C ASP A 26 -5.09 -13.74 2.01
N GLU A 27 -3.80 -13.42 2.17
CA GLU A 27 -2.89 -14.18 3.03
C GLU A 27 -3.28 -14.09 4.52
N LEU A 28 -3.78 -12.93 4.97
CA LEU A 28 -4.16 -12.70 6.37
C LEU A 28 -5.63 -13.02 6.67
N ARG A 29 -6.47 -13.34 5.66
CA ARG A 29 -7.94 -13.44 5.80
C ARG A 29 -8.42 -14.34 6.95
N GLY A 30 -7.68 -15.40 7.27
CA GLY A 30 -8.02 -16.33 8.36
C GLY A 30 -7.70 -15.83 9.77
N GLU A 31 -6.93 -14.74 9.89
CA GLU A 31 -6.39 -14.26 11.17
C GLU A 31 -6.74 -12.79 11.42
N ILE A 32 -6.51 -11.92 10.43
CA ILE A 32 -6.71 -10.47 10.54
C ILE A 32 -7.36 -9.96 9.26
N THR A 33 -8.48 -9.24 9.42
CA THR A 33 -9.09 -8.47 8.33
C THR A 33 -8.75 -6.99 8.47
N PHE A 34 -8.62 -6.28 7.35
CA PHE A 34 -8.34 -4.86 7.33
C PHE A 34 -8.87 -4.20 6.06
N ARG A 35 -9.14 -2.90 6.12
CA ARG A 35 -9.35 -2.02 4.95
C ARG A 35 -8.08 -1.21 4.70
N PHE A 36 -7.82 -0.82 3.45
CA PHE A 36 -6.77 0.14 3.14
C PHE A 36 -7.33 1.41 2.52
N ASP A 37 -6.78 2.56 2.92
CA ASP A 37 -7.18 3.87 2.44
C ASP A 37 -5.93 4.61 1.92
N LEU A 38 -5.93 5.01 0.65
CA LEU A 38 -4.89 5.89 0.12
C LEU A 38 -5.02 7.26 0.80
N ILE A 39 -3.99 7.69 1.50
CA ILE A 39 -3.88 8.97 2.20
C ILE A 39 -2.77 9.82 1.55
N GLY A 40 -2.41 10.93 2.19
CA GLY A 40 -1.34 11.79 1.70
C GLY A 40 -1.65 12.48 0.36
N SER A 41 -0.60 12.78 -0.39
CA SER A 41 -0.68 13.48 -1.68
C SER A 41 -1.48 12.71 -2.74
N GLY A 42 -1.46 11.37 -2.68
CA GLY A 42 -2.25 10.47 -3.52
C GLY A 42 -3.77 10.61 -3.34
N SER A 43 -4.24 10.80 -2.11
CA SER A 43 -5.66 10.95 -1.78
C SER A 43 -6.29 12.22 -2.38
N LYS A 44 -5.52 13.31 -2.46
CA LYS A 44 -5.96 14.61 -2.97
C LYS A 44 -5.78 14.77 -4.48
N LYS A 45 -5.43 13.69 -5.19
CA LYS A 45 -4.97 13.72 -6.58
C LYS A 45 -3.77 14.65 -6.79
N LEU A 46 -3.00 14.99 -5.76
CA LEU A 46 -1.86 15.93 -5.81
C LEU A 46 -0.53 15.17 -5.80
N ILE A 47 -0.40 14.14 -6.64
CA ILE A 47 0.86 13.42 -6.76
C ILE A 47 1.87 14.33 -7.48
N THR A 48 2.91 14.71 -6.75
CA THR A 48 3.99 15.55 -7.25
C THR A 48 5.24 14.72 -7.50
N GLN A 49 5.93 14.97 -8.60
CA GLN A 49 7.24 14.38 -8.91
C GLN A 49 8.31 15.48 -8.97
N GLU A 50 9.55 15.21 -8.54
CA GLU A 50 10.66 16.14 -8.78
C GLU A 50 10.97 16.24 -10.28
N LYS A 51 10.92 17.47 -10.82
CA LYS A 51 11.23 17.83 -12.20
C LYS A 51 12.61 17.32 -12.61
N GLY A 52 12.66 16.44 -13.61
CA GLY A 52 13.91 15.86 -14.12
C GLY A 52 14.54 14.79 -13.23
N SER A 53 13.86 14.36 -12.16
CA SER A 53 14.31 13.21 -11.37
C SER A 53 13.75 11.91 -11.94
N ASN A 54 14.53 10.82 -11.82
CA ASN A 54 14.03 9.46 -11.98
C ASN A 54 13.33 8.95 -10.70
N LYS A 55 13.05 9.82 -9.71
CA LYS A 55 12.34 9.40 -8.50
C LYS A 55 10.88 9.09 -8.89
N GLY A 56 10.42 7.92 -8.45
CA GLY A 56 9.08 7.41 -8.71
C GLY A 56 7.98 8.22 -8.02
N PHE A 57 6.83 7.58 -7.81
CA PHE A 57 5.70 8.16 -7.09
C PHE A 57 5.68 7.64 -5.66
N ASP A 58 5.45 8.54 -4.70
CA ASP A 58 5.21 8.15 -3.31
C ASP A 58 3.71 7.95 -3.09
N PHE A 59 3.33 6.77 -2.58
CA PHE A 59 1.95 6.43 -2.23
C PHE A 59 1.86 6.04 -0.75
N ASP A 60 1.10 6.82 0.02
CA ASP A 60 0.87 6.55 1.44
C ASP A 60 -0.47 5.85 1.65
N TYR A 61 -0.47 4.68 2.30
CA TYR A 61 -1.69 3.95 2.65
C TYR A 61 -1.83 3.79 4.16
N ASN A 62 -3.04 4.03 4.66
CA ASN A 62 -3.44 3.58 5.99
C ASN A 62 -4.03 2.18 5.88
N LEU A 63 -3.57 1.26 6.73
CA LEU A 63 -4.19 -0.06 6.92
C LEU A 63 -5.01 -0.02 8.21
N VAL A 64 -6.33 -0.05 8.05
CA VAL A 64 -7.30 0.03 9.15
C VAL A 64 -7.71 -1.39 9.54
N LEU A 65 -7.15 -1.87 10.64
CA LEU A 65 -7.41 -3.20 11.17
C LEU A 65 -8.86 -3.33 11.64
N GLN A 66 -9.43 -4.52 11.44
CA GLN A 66 -10.80 -4.86 11.79
C GLN A 66 -10.81 -6.13 12.65
N GLN A 67 -11.57 -7.15 12.25
CA GLN A 67 -11.74 -8.38 13.01
C GLN A 67 -10.43 -9.19 13.11
N GLY A 68 -10.20 -9.79 14.27
CA GLY A 68 -9.06 -10.67 14.56
C GLY A 68 -7.78 -9.95 15.00
N ALA A 69 -7.63 -8.65 14.68
CA ALA A 69 -6.45 -7.89 15.10
C ALA A 69 -6.29 -7.76 16.62
N PHE A 70 -7.40 -7.69 17.36
CA PHE A 70 -7.38 -7.53 18.82
C PHE A 70 -6.87 -8.75 19.58
N ASP A 71 -6.77 -9.90 18.92
CA ASP A 71 -6.22 -11.14 19.49
C ASP A 71 -4.69 -11.16 19.51
N PHE A 72 -4.06 -10.16 18.88
CA PHE A 72 -2.62 -10.06 18.71
C PHE A 72 -2.06 -8.79 19.33
N THR A 73 -0.82 -8.88 19.82
CA THR A 73 -0.06 -7.70 20.22
C THR A 73 0.35 -6.87 19.00
N ALA A 74 0.66 -5.59 19.21
CA ALA A 74 1.16 -4.72 18.14
C ALA A 74 2.40 -5.29 17.43
N LYS A 75 3.25 -6.02 18.15
CA LYS A 75 4.43 -6.69 17.57
C LYS A 75 4.01 -7.85 16.66
N GLU A 76 3.11 -8.71 17.11
CA GLU A 76 2.63 -9.85 16.31
C GLU A 76 1.89 -9.38 15.06
N ILE A 77 1.09 -8.32 15.17
CA ILE A 77 0.46 -7.67 14.02
C ILE A 77 1.53 -7.23 13.02
N ARG A 78 2.54 -6.47 13.47
CA ARG A 78 3.63 -6.02 12.61
C ARG A 78 4.32 -7.20 11.90
N ASP A 79 4.68 -8.22 12.65
CA ASP A 79 5.43 -9.37 12.13
C ASP A 79 4.59 -10.12 11.07
N LYS A 80 3.30 -10.37 11.34
CA LYS A 80 2.36 -10.98 10.38
C LYS A 80 2.21 -10.18 9.10
N PHE A 81 2.03 -8.86 9.20
CA PHE A 81 1.94 -8.01 8.01
C PHE A 81 3.24 -8.03 7.20
N MET A 82 4.41 -7.94 7.86
CA MET A 82 5.70 -8.01 7.15
C MET A 82 5.89 -9.36 6.43
N GLU A 83 5.51 -10.47 7.06
CA GLU A 83 5.55 -11.79 6.42
C GLU A 83 4.60 -11.89 5.23
N ALA A 84 3.37 -11.40 5.37
CA ALA A 84 2.38 -11.39 4.30
C ALA A 84 2.82 -10.51 3.12
N PHE A 85 3.37 -9.31 3.38
CA PHE A 85 3.96 -8.47 2.34
C PHE A 85 5.15 -9.17 1.66
N ASN A 86 6.06 -9.78 2.41
CA ASN A 86 7.18 -10.53 1.83
C ASN A 86 6.72 -11.67 0.94
N LYS A 87 5.59 -12.32 1.26
CA LYS A 87 4.99 -13.36 0.40
C LYS A 87 4.33 -12.75 -0.84
N ALA A 88 3.53 -11.70 -0.67
CA ALA A 88 2.82 -11.03 -1.77
C ALA A 88 3.77 -10.41 -2.81
N LEU A 89 4.99 -10.02 -2.42
CA LEU A 89 6.03 -9.50 -3.30
C LEU A 89 6.81 -10.59 -4.06
N LYS A 90 6.68 -11.88 -3.71
CA LYS A 90 7.33 -12.95 -4.46
C LYS A 90 6.64 -13.12 -5.81
N GLY A 91 7.26 -12.58 -6.86
CA GLY A 91 6.75 -12.66 -8.24
C GLY A 91 6.24 -11.33 -8.81
N THR A 92 6.31 -10.24 -8.04
CA THR A 92 6.20 -8.89 -8.60
C THR A 92 7.47 -8.56 -9.40
N LYS A 93 7.34 -7.79 -10.49
CA LYS A 93 8.43 -7.52 -11.45
C LYS A 93 9.52 -6.60 -10.91
#